data_AF-A0A944UHQ9-F1
#
_entry.id   AF-A0A944UHQ9-F1
#
_cell.length_a   1.000
_cell.length_b   1.000
_cell.length_c   1.000
_cell.angle_alpha   90.00
_cell.angle_beta   90.00
_cell.angle_gamma   90.00
#
_symmetry.space_group_name_H-M   'P 1'
#
loop_
_entity.id
_entity.type
_entity.pdbx_description
1 polymer ?
#
loop_
_entity_poly.entity_id
_entity_poly.type
_entity_poly.pdbx_seq_one_letter_code
_entity_poly.pdbx_strand_id
1 'polypeptide(L)'
;MKVVYLYFLLLIFPLLGEIPIKKAGELKGILSSKGDAWVEVIEDDGLVNRYLAQWQGGSPSRGGGFHLESLEKFKELVVGNRVYLNWFWDGHLRVKKIKHIKPFNTAGVFNGVLIKKGDKWIDVENEENLTPWRFYARWKGGLPENGGGYHPKTLEFFDNFEINDPVRFVWSYDYRPRIEHFIEQEKDDVFIPFYEGKSSPASPNIPEPSSPATNPFDQTPETNPFDQVKPAVNPFDQLPASNPFDQVPASGNPFEQATPTPANPFDTASPTPKEGNPFDHVSELKKPSGSPVEANPFDNVSKEKPKEANPFENMPLPGNPFDAIPKE
;
A
#
# COMPACT_ATOMS: atom_id res chain seq x y z
N MET A 1 -9.12 -63.70 31.49
CA MET A 1 -9.29 -64.70 30.42
C MET A 1 -10.45 -64.27 29.53
N LYS A 2 -10.20 -64.13 28.21
CA LYS A 2 -11.14 -64.08 27.04
C LYS A 2 -12.14 -62.90 27.05
N VAL A 3 -12.04 -61.83 26.24
CA VAL A 3 -12.03 -61.68 24.76
C VAL A 3 -13.08 -62.56 24.06
N VAL A 4 -14.14 -61.95 23.50
CA VAL A 4 -14.65 -62.14 22.11
C VAL A 4 -15.48 -60.91 21.66
N TYR A 5 -15.18 -60.47 20.45
CA TYR A 5 -15.77 -59.41 19.59
C TYR A 5 -17.09 -59.82 18.89
N LEU A 6 -17.97 -58.85 18.54
CA LEU A 6 -18.73 -58.77 17.25
C LEU A 6 -19.59 -57.47 17.24
N TYR A 7 -19.33 -56.38 16.49
CA TYR A 7 -19.29 -56.06 15.04
C TYR A 7 -20.56 -55.33 14.53
N PHE A 8 -20.32 -54.35 13.63
CA PHE A 8 -21.24 -53.59 12.76
C PHE A 8 -22.07 -52.46 13.43
N LEU A 9 -22.11 -51.22 12.93
CA LEU A 9 -22.16 -50.80 11.53
C LEU A 9 -21.50 -49.40 11.33
N LEU A 10 -20.59 -49.34 10.37
CA LEU A 10 -20.12 -48.13 9.68
C LEU A 10 -21.31 -47.37 9.07
N LEU A 11 -21.48 -46.10 9.41
CA LEU A 11 -22.11 -45.13 8.51
C LEU A 11 -21.09 -44.05 8.19
N ILE A 12 -20.43 -44.32 7.08
CA ILE A 12 -19.57 -43.45 6.30
C ILE A 12 -20.44 -42.31 5.77
N PHE A 13 -20.20 -41.07 6.21
CA PHE A 13 -20.58 -39.89 5.45
C PHE A 13 -19.31 -39.28 4.84
N PRO A 14 -18.95 -39.58 3.58
CA PRO A 14 -18.08 -38.71 2.82
C PRO A 14 -18.98 -37.76 2.05
N LEU A 15 -19.51 -36.75 2.74
CA LEU A 15 -20.13 -35.58 2.12
C LEU A 15 -19.30 -34.34 2.46
N LEU A 16 -17.97 -34.47 2.44
CA LEU A 16 -17.13 -33.34 2.05
C LEU A 16 -17.21 -33.26 0.53
N GLY A 17 -18.24 -32.57 0.04
CA GLY A 17 -18.09 -31.86 -1.23
C GLY A 17 -16.82 -31.02 -1.11
N GLU A 18 -15.94 -31.12 -2.10
CA GLU A 18 -14.70 -30.35 -2.17
C GLU A 18 -15.00 -28.91 -1.74
N ILE A 19 -14.35 -28.44 -0.68
CA ILE A 19 -14.38 -27.02 -0.32
C ILE A 19 -13.96 -26.30 -1.59
N PRO A 20 -14.76 -25.39 -2.17
CA PRO A 20 -14.44 -24.79 -3.44
C PRO A 20 -13.14 -24.01 -3.32
N ILE A 21 -12.04 -24.61 -3.80
CA ILE A 21 -10.75 -23.94 -3.91
C ILE A 21 -10.95 -22.89 -4.99
N LYS A 22 -11.02 -21.61 -4.59
CA LYS A 22 -11.11 -20.49 -5.53
C LYS A 22 -10.00 -20.66 -6.57
N LYS A 23 -10.39 -20.72 -7.84
CA LYS A 23 -9.45 -20.86 -8.97
C LYS A 23 -8.97 -19.51 -9.49
N ALA A 24 -9.54 -18.41 -9.02
CA ALA A 24 -9.12 -17.05 -9.31
C ALA A 24 -9.67 -16.10 -8.26
N GLY A 25 -9.08 -14.91 -8.18
CA GLY A 25 -9.52 -13.88 -7.25
C GLY A 25 -8.79 -12.56 -7.43
N GLU A 26 -9.21 -11.59 -6.64
CA GLU A 26 -8.59 -10.28 -6.52
C GLU A 26 -8.34 -10.00 -5.05
N LEU A 27 -7.24 -9.33 -4.75
CA LEU A 27 -6.86 -8.96 -3.40
C LEU A 27 -6.07 -7.66 -3.37
N LYS A 28 -6.00 -7.09 -2.17
CA LYS A 28 -5.10 -6.00 -1.82
C LYS A 28 -4.22 -6.47 -0.67
N GLY A 29 -3.01 -5.93 -0.60
CA GLY A 29 -2.08 -6.31 0.44
C GLY A 29 -0.75 -5.59 0.33
N ILE A 30 0.19 -5.94 1.20
CA ILE A 30 1.54 -5.40 1.24
C ILE A 30 2.47 -6.36 0.50
N LEU A 31 3.25 -5.84 -0.46
CA LEU A 31 4.28 -6.63 -1.14
C LEU A 31 5.43 -6.92 -0.16
N SER A 32 5.48 -8.14 0.37
CA SER A 32 6.47 -8.56 1.37
C SER A 32 7.84 -8.81 0.74
N SER A 33 7.86 -9.53 -0.38
CA SER A 33 9.08 -9.88 -1.09
C SER A 33 8.80 -10.11 -2.57
N LYS A 34 9.85 -10.11 -3.39
CA LYS A 34 9.77 -10.42 -4.82
C LYS A 34 11.05 -11.08 -5.29
N GLY A 35 10.92 -11.90 -6.33
CA GLY A 35 12.02 -12.40 -7.14
C GLY A 35 11.81 -12.06 -8.60
N ASP A 36 12.63 -12.63 -9.49
CA ASP A 36 12.57 -12.33 -10.91
C ASP A 36 11.24 -12.74 -11.55
N ALA A 37 10.70 -13.89 -11.13
CA ALA A 37 9.48 -14.49 -11.69
C ALA A 37 8.36 -14.70 -10.67
N TRP A 38 8.45 -14.08 -9.49
CA TRP A 38 7.43 -14.25 -8.44
C TRP A 38 7.35 -13.03 -7.53
N VAL A 39 6.18 -12.87 -6.90
CA VAL A 39 5.92 -11.87 -5.85
C VAL A 39 5.26 -12.55 -4.66
N GLU A 40 5.49 -12.03 -3.46
CA GLU A 40 4.85 -12.51 -2.24
C GLU A 40 4.12 -11.36 -1.58
N VAL A 41 2.82 -11.57 -1.34
CA VAL A 41 1.92 -10.54 -0.83
C VAL A 41 1.37 -11.00 0.50
N ILE A 42 1.44 -10.12 1.50
CA ILE A 42 0.69 -10.22 2.74
C ILE A 42 -0.66 -9.58 2.46
N GLU A 43 -1.69 -10.39 2.37
CA GLU A 43 -3.08 -9.98 2.16
C GLU A 43 -3.58 -9.19 3.37
N ASP A 44 -4.61 -8.38 3.17
CA ASP A 44 -5.18 -7.54 4.24
C ASP A 44 -5.76 -8.37 5.40
N ASP A 45 -6.12 -9.64 5.17
CA ASP A 45 -6.54 -10.59 6.21
C ASP A 45 -5.36 -11.29 6.92
N GLY A 46 -4.12 -10.94 6.55
CA GLY A 46 -2.89 -11.46 7.13
C GLY A 46 -2.34 -12.72 6.46
N LEU A 47 -3.02 -13.29 5.46
CA LEU A 47 -2.51 -14.45 4.71
C LEU A 47 -1.31 -14.06 3.86
N VAL A 48 -0.32 -14.94 3.81
CA VAL A 48 0.90 -14.71 3.03
C VAL A 48 1.01 -15.74 1.93
N ASN A 49 0.96 -15.28 0.68
CA ASN A 49 0.98 -16.15 -0.48
C ASN A 49 2.01 -15.68 -1.52
N ARG A 50 2.64 -16.65 -2.17
CA ARG A 50 3.56 -16.43 -3.28
C ARG A 50 2.86 -16.68 -4.60
N TYR A 51 2.97 -15.72 -5.51
CA TYR A 51 2.37 -15.72 -6.82
C TYR A 51 3.44 -15.69 -7.91
N LEU A 52 3.38 -16.62 -8.84
CA LEU A 52 4.30 -16.73 -9.97
C LEU A 52 3.84 -15.87 -11.15
N ALA A 53 4.77 -15.43 -11.98
CA ALA A 53 4.44 -14.88 -13.29
C ALA A 53 3.70 -15.94 -14.15
N GLN A 54 2.90 -15.47 -15.10
CA GLN A 54 2.19 -16.36 -16.02
C GLN A 54 3.17 -17.15 -16.88
N TRP A 55 2.85 -18.41 -17.14
CA TRP A 55 3.62 -19.25 -18.07
C TRP A 55 2.99 -19.19 -19.46
N GLN A 56 3.80 -19.08 -20.50
CA GLN A 56 3.38 -19.10 -21.89
C GLN A 56 4.19 -20.12 -22.68
N GLY A 57 3.55 -20.80 -23.63
CA GLY A 57 4.18 -21.80 -24.49
C GLY A 57 4.24 -23.20 -23.86
N GLY A 58 5.13 -24.04 -24.39
CA GLY A 58 5.30 -25.43 -23.96
C GLY A 58 6.19 -25.57 -22.72
N SER A 59 6.91 -26.69 -22.61
CA SER A 59 7.98 -26.83 -21.62
C SER A 59 9.11 -25.81 -21.89
N PRO A 60 10.02 -25.56 -20.91
CA PRO A 60 11.18 -24.70 -21.14
C PRO A 60 11.98 -25.08 -22.40
N SER A 61 12.11 -26.39 -22.67
CA SER A 61 12.78 -26.94 -23.86
C SER A 61 12.03 -26.72 -25.18
N ARG A 62 10.76 -26.34 -25.14
CA ARG A 62 9.90 -26.07 -26.31
C ARG A 62 9.58 -24.58 -26.43
N GLY A 63 10.47 -23.71 -25.94
CA GLY A 63 10.29 -22.26 -25.98
C GLY A 63 9.25 -21.73 -25.01
N GLY A 64 8.86 -22.52 -24.00
CA GLY A 64 8.02 -22.05 -22.91
C GLY A 64 8.78 -21.17 -21.94
N GLY A 65 8.12 -20.18 -21.38
CA GLY A 65 8.73 -19.26 -20.43
C GLY A 65 7.71 -18.41 -19.68
N PHE A 66 8.21 -17.59 -18.75
CA PHE A 66 7.36 -16.63 -18.06
C PHE A 66 7.02 -15.44 -18.97
N HIS A 67 5.80 -14.93 -18.83
CA HIS A 67 5.32 -13.78 -19.59
C HIS A 67 6.14 -12.53 -19.27
N LEU A 68 6.81 -11.95 -20.28
CA LEU A 68 7.78 -10.87 -20.11
C LEU A 68 7.17 -9.64 -19.42
N GLU A 69 5.95 -9.25 -19.78
CA GLU A 69 5.26 -8.10 -19.17
C GLU A 69 5.09 -8.28 -17.65
N SER A 70 4.85 -9.52 -17.18
CA SER A 70 4.74 -9.79 -15.74
C SER A 70 6.09 -9.60 -15.04
N LEU A 71 7.17 -10.05 -15.67
CA LEU A 71 8.53 -9.89 -15.14
C LEU A 71 8.94 -8.42 -15.06
N GLU A 72 8.62 -7.63 -16.08
CA GLU A 72 8.85 -6.19 -16.09
C GLU A 72 8.06 -5.49 -14.98
N LYS A 73 6.78 -5.83 -14.83
CA LYS A 73 5.95 -5.33 -13.73
C LYS A 73 6.55 -5.68 -12.38
N PHE A 74 7.06 -6.90 -12.18
CA PHE A 74 7.69 -7.28 -10.91
C PHE A 74 8.96 -6.46 -10.62
N LYS A 75 9.74 -6.11 -11.63
CA LYS A 75 10.92 -5.25 -11.48
C LYS A 75 10.55 -3.84 -11.01
N GLU A 76 9.49 -3.26 -11.56
CA GLU A 76 9.00 -1.92 -11.20
C GLU A 76 8.44 -1.83 -9.77
N LEU A 77 7.94 -2.95 -9.22
CA LEU A 77 7.34 -2.95 -7.89
C LEU A 77 8.37 -2.73 -6.78
N VAL A 78 7.96 -1.95 -5.78
CA VAL A 78 8.77 -1.62 -4.60
C VAL A 78 8.28 -2.43 -3.41
N VAL A 79 9.18 -3.23 -2.83
CA VAL A 79 8.89 -4.04 -1.63
C VAL A 79 8.49 -3.14 -0.46
N GLY A 80 7.43 -3.53 0.23
CA GLY A 80 6.79 -2.81 1.31
C GLY A 80 5.61 -1.94 0.89
N ASN A 81 5.43 -1.64 -0.40
CA ASN A 81 4.28 -0.87 -0.83
C ASN A 81 3.04 -1.76 -0.96
N ARG A 82 1.87 -1.13 -0.88
CA ARG A 82 0.61 -1.81 -1.12
C ARG A 82 0.42 -2.11 -2.60
N VAL A 83 -0.15 -3.27 -2.88
CA VAL A 83 -0.44 -3.73 -4.24
C VAL A 83 -1.87 -4.23 -4.33
N TYR A 84 -2.46 -4.04 -5.49
CA TYR A 84 -3.64 -4.74 -5.94
C TYR A 84 -3.18 -5.88 -6.86
N LEU A 85 -3.71 -7.07 -6.63
CA LEU A 85 -3.32 -8.29 -7.34
C LEU A 85 -4.58 -9.05 -7.77
N ASN A 86 -4.67 -9.34 -9.07
CA ASN A 86 -5.61 -10.30 -9.63
C ASN A 86 -4.83 -11.57 -9.94
N TRP A 87 -5.31 -12.71 -9.47
CA TRP A 87 -4.64 -13.99 -9.52
C TRP A 87 -5.53 -15.11 -10.05
N PHE A 88 -4.90 -16.18 -10.52
CA PHE A 88 -5.57 -17.42 -10.90
C PHE A 88 -4.73 -18.65 -10.55
N TRP A 89 -5.36 -19.81 -10.53
CA TRP A 89 -4.77 -21.10 -10.23
C TRP A 89 -4.82 -22.00 -11.45
N ASP A 90 -3.65 -22.37 -11.96
CA ASP A 90 -3.48 -23.33 -13.07
C ASP A 90 -2.72 -24.61 -12.64
N GLY A 91 -2.69 -24.87 -11.34
CA GLY A 91 -1.74 -25.78 -10.70
C GLY A 91 -0.69 -25.03 -9.88
N HIS A 92 -0.51 -23.73 -10.17
CA HIS A 92 0.25 -22.79 -9.34
C HIS A 92 -0.55 -21.50 -9.14
N LEU A 93 -0.30 -20.76 -8.06
CA LEU A 93 -0.80 -19.40 -7.90
C LEU A 93 -0.07 -18.48 -8.88
N ARG A 94 -0.82 -17.87 -9.79
CA ARG A 94 -0.29 -17.06 -10.89
C ARG A 94 -0.84 -15.64 -10.81
N VAL A 95 0.00 -14.67 -11.15
CA VAL A 95 -0.41 -13.27 -11.26
C VAL A 95 -1.08 -13.04 -12.61
N LYS A 96 -2.38 -12.75 -12.61
CA LYS A 96 -3.07 -12.23 -13.81
C LYS A 96 -2.68 -10.78 -14.07
N LYS A 97 -2.68 -9.96 -13.02
CA LYS A 97 -2.41 -8.53 -13.08
C LYS A 97 -1.95 -8.05 -11.70
N ILE A 98 -0.94 -7.19 -11.66
CA ILE A 98 -0.49 -6.55 -10.42
C ILE A 98 -0.31 -5.05 -10.64
N LYS A 99 -0.72 -4.25 -9.66
CA LYS A 99 -0.61 -2.80 -9.67
C LYS A 99 -0.21 -2.29 -8.30
N HIS A 100 0.69 -1.33 -8.27
CA HIS A 100 1.02 -0.59 -7.07
C HIS A 100 -0.13 0.36 -6.69
N ILE A 101 -0.50 0.34 -5.41
CA ILE A 101 -1.47 1.26 -4.80
C ILE A 101 -0.69 2.37 -4.12
N LYS A 102 -0.79 3.59 -4.66
CA LYS A 102 -0.24 4.79 -4.01
C LYS A 102 -1.20 5.28 -2.92
N PRO A 103 -0.69 5.86 -1.82
CA PRO A 103 -1.55 6.53 -0.87
C PRO A 103 -2.22 7.75 -1.52
N PHE A 104 -3.40 8.11 -1.01
CA PHE A 104 -4.14 9.27 -1.51
C PHE A 104 -3.39 10.59 -1.23
N ASN A 105 -2.86 10.73 -0.02
CA ASN A 105 -2.01 11.84 0.37
C ASN A 105 -0.53 11.46 0.21
N THR A 106 0.33 12.43 -0.07
CA THR A 106 1.79 12.22 -0.14
C THR A 106 2.50 12.54 1.17
N ALA A 107 1.80 13.11 2.14
CA ALA A 107 2.29 13.34 3.49
C ALA A 107 1.09 13.55 4.42
N GLY A 108 1.33 13.46 5.73
CA GLY A 108 0.32 13.78 6.72
C GLY A 108 0.65 13.24 8.10
N VAL A 109 -0.36 13.22 8.96
CA VAL A 109 -0.30 12.54 10.26
C VAL A 109 -1.02 11.21 10.13
N PHE A 110 -0.40 10.15 10.63
CA PHE A 110 -1.01 8.84 10.77
C PHE A 110 -1.38 8.63 12.24
N ASN A 111 -2.60 8.19 12.49
CA ASN A 111 -3.07 7.72 13.79
C ASN A 111 -3.54 6.27 13.60
N GLY A 112 -3.14 5.36 14.48
CA GLY A 112 -3.54 3.98 14.39
C GLY A 112 -2.85 3.08 15.38
N VAL A 113 -2.88 1.77 15.13
CA VAL A 113 -2.37 0.74 16.02
C VAL A 113 -1.25 -0.03 15.34
N LEU A 114 -0.19 -0.34 16.09
CA LEU A 114 0.93 -1.15 15.62
C LEU A 114 0.54 -2.62 15.49
N ILE A 115 0.60 -3.20 14.28
CA ILE A 115 0.24 -4.61 14.03
C ILE A 115 1.49 -5.50 13.99
N LYS A 116 2.53 -5.03 13.29
CA LYS A 116 3.81 -5.76 13.16
C LYS A 116 4.97 -4.77 13.12
N LYS A 117 6.13 -5.23 13.57
CA LYS A 117 7.39 -4.49 13.46
C LYS A 117 8.48 -5.35 12.85
N GLY A 118 9.40 -4.70 12.16
CA GLY A 118 10.70 -5.25 11.77
C GLY A 118 11.78 -4.21 12.02
N ASP A 119 13.03 -4.55 11.74
CA ASP A 119 14.21 -3.75 12.13
C ASP A 119 14.19 -2.28 11.63
N LYS A 120 13.46 -2.00 10.54
CA LYS A 120 13.50 -0.72 9.81
C LYS A 120 12.11 -0.24 9.39
N TRP A 121 11.06 -0.97 9.76
CA TRP A 121 9.70 -0.73 9.31
C TRP A 121 8.68 -1.20 10.34
N ILE A 122 7.48 -0.64 10.26
CA ILE A 122 6.31 -1.04 11.02
C ILE A 122 5.10 -1.19 10.09
N ASP A 123 4.23 -2.15 10.38
CA ASP A 123 2.90 -2.24 9.80
C ASP A 123 1.90 -1.72 10.82
N VAL A 124 1.11 -0.73 10.41
CA VAL A 124 0.13 -0.07 11.27
C VAL A 124 -1.24 -0.08 10.61
N GLU A 125 -2.27 -0.21 11.42
CA GLU A 125 -3.67 -0.15 11.00
C GLU A 125 -4.29 1.17 11.43
N ASN A 126 -5.06 1.81 10.58
CA ASN A 126 -5.88 2.94 11.00
C ASN A 126 -7.20 2.43 11.57
N GLU A 127 -7.64 2.98 12.70
CA GLU A 127 -8.90 2.64 13.39
C GLU A 127 -10.14 2.81 12.50
N GLU A 128 -10.13 3.75 11.57
CA GLU A 128 -11.31 4.08 10.72
C GLU A 128 -11.50 3.09 9.56
N ASN A 129 -10.41 2.71 8.89
CA ASN A 129 -10.47 2.00 7.60
C ASN A 129 -9.90 0.58 7.64
N LEU A 130 -9.36 0.16 8.79
CA LEU A 130 -8.82 -1.18 9.04
C LEU A 130 -7.89 -1.68 7.93
N THR A 131 -7.17 -0.73 7.30
CA THR A 131 -6.29 -1.03 6.17
C THR A 131 -4.84 -0.97 6.66
N PRO A 132 -4.09 -2.08 6.62
CA PRO A 132 -2.71 -2.09 7.10
C PRO A 132 -1.78 -1.37 6.13
N TRP A 133 -0.87 -0.55 6.64
CA TRP A 133 0.16 0.14 5.85
C TRP A 133 1.53 -0.09 6.46
N ARG A 134 2.52 -0.40 5.59
CA ARG A 134 3.92 -0.47 5.99
C ARG A 134 4.59 0.89 5.86
N PHE A 135 5.15 1.37 6.96
CA PHE A 135 5.98 2.57 7.00
C PHE A 135 7.41 2.21 7.33
N TYR A 136 8.36 2.92 6.73
CA TYR A 136 9.78 2.71 6.94
C TYR A 136 10.41 3.89 7.68
N ALA A 137 11.45 3.61 8.47
CA ALA A 137 12.31 4.67 8.97
C ALA A 137 12.93 5.47 7.80
N ARG A 138 13.04 6.79 7.98
CA ARG A 138 13.67 7.67 7.00
C ARG A 138 15.19 7.48 6.99
N TRP A 139 15.76 7.40 5.79
CA TRP A 139 17.19 7.44 5.56
C TRP A 139 17.69 8.89 5.49
N LYS A 140 18.79 9.23 6.15
CA LYS A 140 19.45 10.54 6.12
C LYS A 140 20.95 10.36 5.88
N GLY A 141 21.62 11.31 5.23
CA GLY A 141 23.09 11.36 5.17
C GLY A 141 23.81 10.74 3.96
N GLY A 142 23.17 10.59 2.80
CA GLY A 142 23.85 10.06 1.59
C GLY A 142 24.12 8.55 1.66
N LEU A 143 25.17 8.02 1.04
CA LEU A 143 25.50 6.59 1.11
C LEU A 143 25.96 6.18 2.53
N PRO A 144 25.87 4.89 2.91
CA PRO A 144 26.30 4.42 4.22
C PRO A 144 27.74 4.84 4.57
N GLU A 145 28.64 4.77 3.58
CA GLU A 145 30.06 5.16 3.69
C GLU A 145 30.25 6.65 4.00
N ASN A 146 29.27 7.49 3.65
CA ASN A 146 29.31 8.94 3.82
C ASN A 146 28.52 9.42 5.06
N GLY A 147 28.29 8.53 6.03
CA GLY A 147 27.48 8.83 7.22
C GLY A 147 25.97 8.69 6.97
N GLY A 148 25.58 8.03 5.89
CA GLY A 148 24.21 7.70 5.58
C GLY A 148 23.66 6.62 6.53
N GLY A 149 22.48 6.86 7.09
CA GLY A 149 21.86 5.90 7.98
C GLY A 149 20.37 6.16 8.19
N TYR A 150 19.71 5.21 8.82
CA TYR A 150 18.35 5.41 9.30
C TYR A 150 18.34 6.38 10.46
N HIS A 151 17.30 7.19 10.56
CA HIS A 151 17.15 8.14 11.64
C HIS A 151 17.07 7.42 13.00
N PRO A 152 18.02 7.65 13.93
CA PRO A 152 18.16 6.83 15.14
C PRO A 152 16.95 6.92 16.06
N LYS A 153 16.37 8.12 16.25
CA LYS A 153 15.16 8.31 17.06
C LYS A 153 13.96 7.49 16.57
N THR A 154 13.87 7.26 15.26
CA THR A 154 12.80 6.45 14.67
C THR A 154 13.01 4.96 14.94
N LEU A 155 14.27 4.52 15.03
CA LEU A 155 14.61 3.14 15.39
C LEU A 155 14.41 2.89 16.88
N GLU A 156 14.85 3.81 17.74
CA GLU A 156 14.60 3.75 19.19
C GLU A 156 13.11 3.63 19.50
N PHE A 157 12.26 4.31 18.72
CA PHE A 157 10.82 4.15 18.83
C PHE A 157 10.36 2.71 18.53
N PHE A 158 10.89 2.06 17.49
CA PHE A 158 10.51 0.68 17.16
C PHE A 158 10.88 -0.30 18.28
N ASP A 159 11.94 -0.02 19.02
CA ASP A 159 12.37 -0.83 20.16
C ASP A 159 11.46 -0.62 21.39
N ASN A 160 10.92 0.59 21.57
CA ASN A 160 10.12 0.96 22.74
C ASN A 160 8.63 0.62 22.65
N PHE A 161 8.09 0.40 21.45
CA PHE A 161 6.66 0.12 21.22
C PHE A 161 6.40 -1.37 20.99
N GLU A 162 5.32 -1.87 21.56
CA GLU A 162 4.85 -3.25 21.42
C GLU A 162 3.67 -3.37 20.45
N ILE A 163 3.47 -4.59 19.93
CA ILE A 163 2.34 -4.88 19.06
C ILE A 163 1.04 -4.59 19.82
N ASN A 164 0.10 -3.95 19.14
CA ASN A 164 -1.16 -3.38 19.61
C ASN A 164 -1.06 -2.03 20.33
N ASP A 165 0.13 -1.43 20.44
CA ASP A 165 0.23 -0.07 20.98
C ASP A 165 -0.35 0.97 20.00
N PRO A 166 -1.04 2.00 20.51
CA PRO A 166 -1.44 3.14 19.71
C PRO A 166 -0.22 3.95 19.30
N VAL A 167 -0.18 4.37 18.03
CA VAL A 167 0.92 5.14 17.47
C VAL A 167 0.41 6.36 16.72
N ARG A 168 1.18 7.44 16.83
CA ARG A 168 0.92 8.69 16.12
C ARG A 168 2.21 9.26 15.56
N PHE A 169 2.24 9.54 14.26
CA PHE A 169 3.45 10.04 13.61
C PHE A 169 3.17 10.86 12.36
N VAL A 170 4.12 11.73 12.04
CA VAL A 170 4.16 12.44 10.75
C VAL A 170 4.87 11.56 9.74
N TRP A 171 4.30 11.49 8.54
CA TRP A 171 4.83 10.67 7.46
C TRP A 171 4.85 11.42 6.13
N SER A 172 5.68 10.93 5.22
CA SER A 172 5.79 11.40 3.84
C SER A 172 5.91 10.21 2.88
N TYR A 173 5.62 10.45 1.60
CA TYR A 173 5.68 9.45 0.55
C TYR A 173 6.68 9.90 -0.52
N ASP A 174 7.76 9.15 -0.65
CA ASP A 174 8.72 9.29 -1.74
C ASP A 174 8.47 8.20 -2.80
N TYR A 175 9.12 7.07 -2.62
CA TYR A 175 8.89 5.78 -3.27
C TYR A 175 8.22 4.79 -2.32
N ARG A 176 8.28 5.05 -1.00
CA ARG A 176 7.62 4.26 0.06
C ARG A 176 7.06 5.22 1.11
N PRO A 177 6.07 4.80 1.91
CA PRO A 177 5.68 5.56 3.09
C PRO A 177 6.84 5.60 4.10
N ARG A 178 7.27 6.81 4.47
CA ARG A 178 8.38 7.07 5.40
C ARG A 178 7.87 7.78 6.63
N ILE A 179 8.39 7.37 7.79
CA ILE A 179 8.16 8.06 9.05
C ILE A 179 9.15 9.21 9.16
N GLU A 180 8.64 10.42 9.37
CA GLU A 180 9.44 11.62 9.58
C GLU A 180 9.84 11.76 11.04
N HIS A 181 8.84 11.74 11.92
CA HIS A 181 8.99 11.75 13.37
C HIS A 181 7.70 11.28 14.03
N PHE A 182 7.83 10.73 15.22
CA PHE A 182 6.68 10.40 16.07
C PHE A 182 6.19 11.65 16.80
N ILE A 183 4.89 11.70 17.04
CA ILE A 183 4.28 12.70 17.90
C ILE A 183 4.18 12.00 19.26
N GLU A 184 4.94 12.51 20.24
CA GLU A 184 4.81 12.04 21.61
C GLU A 184 3.35 12.22 22.03
N GLN A 185 2.68 11.12 22.34
CA GLN A 185 1.44 11.19 23.10
C GLN A 185 1.87 11.63 24.49
N GLU A 186 1.57 12.88 24.86
CA GLU A 186 1.58 13.26 26.27
C GLU A 186 0.75 12.20 26.97
N LYS A 187 1.40 11.44 27.87
CA LYS A 187 0.68 10.55 28.78
C LYS A 187 -0.10 11.46 29.71
N ASP A 188 -1.25 11.95 29.24
CA ASP A 188 -2.24 12.66 30.04
C ASP A 188 -2.94 11.73 31.06
N ASP A 189 -2.30 10.61 31.41
CA ASP A 189 -2.70 9.68 32.46
C ASP A 189 -2.12 10.07 33.83
N VAL A 190 -1.99 11.37 34.08
CA VAL A 190 -2.31 11.86 35.42
C VAL A 190 -3.41 12.89 35.24
N PHE A 191 -4.65 12.41 35.27
CA PHE A 191 -5.77 13.24 35.67
C PHE A 191 -5.43 13.78 37.06
N ILE A 192 -4.79 14.95 37.11
CA ILE A 192 -4.64 15.73 38.31
C ILE A 192 -5.98 16.44 38.44
N PRO A 193 -6.88 15.96 39.32
CA PRO A 193 -8.12 16.69 39.55
C PRO A 193 -7.78 18.12 39.95
N PHE A 194 -8.63 19.08 39.60
CA PHE A 194 -8.37 20.52 39.83
C PHE A 194 -8.11 20.88 41.31
N TYR A 195 -8.39 19.98 42.26
CA TYR A 195 -8.11 20.13 43.68
C TYR A 195 -6.72 19.61 44.11
N GLU A 196 -6.04 18.81 43.29
CA GLU A 196 -4.62 18.53 43.45
C GLU A 196 -3.84 19.68 42.84
N GLY A 197 -3.57 20.70 43.65
CA GLY A 197 -2.82 21.88 43.23
C GLY A 197 -1.49 21.48 42.57
N LYS A 198 -1.29 21.85 41.31
CA LYS A 198 0.03 21.75 40.67
C LYS A 198 1.01 22.58 41.50
N SER A 199 2.00 21.95 42.13
CA SER A 199 3.15 22.70 42.64
C SER A 199 3.86 23.29 41.43
N SER A 200 3.76 24.60 41.26
CA SER A 200 4.55 25.32 40.24
C SER A 200 6.02 24.94 40.40
N PRO A 201 6.75 24.63 39.30
CA PRO A 201 8.19 24.47 39.39
C PRO A 201 8.77 25.77 39.96
N ALA A 202 9.54 25.63 41.03
CA ALA A 202 10.13 26.76 41.74
C ALA A 202 10.93 27.63 40.75
N SER A 203 10.47 28.88 40.55
CA SER A 203 11.23 29.90 39.85
C SER A 203 12.60 30.08 40.54
N PRO A 204 13.67 30.38 39.79
CA PRO A 204 14.98 30.63 40.39
C PRO A 204 14.90 31.86 41.31
N ASN A 205 15.48 31.71 42.51
CA ASN A 205 15.61 32.74 43.55
C ASN A 205 15.87 34.15 42.98
N ILE A 206 14.89 35.04 43.14
CA ILE A 206 15.07 36.49 43.06
C ILE A 206 15.18 36.99 44.51
N PRO A 207 16.22 37.77 44.89
CA PRO A 207 16.35 38.30 46.25
C PRO A 207 15.21 39.26 46.59
N GLU A 208 14.60 39.09 47.76
CA GLU A 208 13.57 39.98 48.32
C GLU A 208 14.08 41.42 48.51
N PRO A 209 13.32 42.43 48.07
CA PRO A 209 13.35 43.75 48.67
C PRO A 209 12.24 43.88 49.72
N SER A 210 12.65 44.32 50.91
CA SER A 210 11.85 44.70 52.07
C SER A 210 10.54 45.44 51.75
N SER A 211 9.43 44.94 52.28
CA SER A 211 8.13 45.64 52.36
C SER A 211 8.22 46.88 53.29
N PRO A 212 7.35 47.90 53.15
CA PRO A 212 5.90 47.72 53.34
C PRO A 212 5.07 48.37 52.22
N ALA A 213 4.30 47.57 51.50
CA ALA A 213 3.23 48.06 50.64
C ALA A 213 1.92 47.41 51.10
N THR A 214 1.01 48.26 51.58
CA THR A 214 -0.36 47.94 51.98
C THR A 214 -1.07 47.11 50.91
N ASN A 215 -1.79 46.06 51.32
CA ASN A 215 -2.56 45.22 50.41
C ASN A 215 -3.62 46.06 49.67
N PRO A 216 -3.73 45.95 48.33
CA PRO A 216 -4.75 46.67 47.57
C PRO A 216 -6.18 46.11 47.77
N PHE A 217 -6.32 45.00 48.49
CA PHE A 217 -7.62 44.37 48.81
C PHE A 217 -8.24 44.86 50.13
N ASP A 218 -7.54 45.68 50.91
CA ASP A 218 -8.10 46.31 52.12
C ASP A 218 -8.91 47.59 51.81
N GLN A 219 -9.10 47.92 50.53
CA GLN A 219 -9.97 49.02 50.11
C GLN A 219 -11.37 48.47 49.79
N THR A 220 -12.29 48.62 50.73
CA THR A 220 -13.72 48.46 50.46
C THR A 220 -14.21 49.62 49.57
N PRO A 221 -14.76 49.36 48.38
CA PRO A 221 -15.51 50.38 47.66
C PRO A 221 -16.90 50.54 48.32
N GLU A 222 -17.23 51.74 48.79
CA GLU A 222 -18.52 52.04 49.45
C GLU A 222 -19.73 52.13 48.50
N THR A 223 -19.63 51.74 47.22
CA THR A 223 -20.79 51.74 46.33
C THR A 223 -20.78 50.57 45.35
N ASN A 224 -21.93 49.89 45.27
CA ASN A 224 -22.18 48.81 44.32
C ASN A 224 -22.30 49.41 42.91
N PRO A 225 -21.51 48.96 41.91
CA PRO A 225 -21.55 49.52 40.56
C PRO A 225 -22.84 49.20 39.79
N PHE A 226 -23.73 48.39 40.35
CA PHE A 226 -25.02 48.00 39.74
C PHE A 226 -26.21 48.89 40.14
N ASP A 227 -26.03 49.83 41.08
CA ASP A 227 -27.14 50.68 41.56
C ASP A 227 -27.46 51.87 40.63
N GLN A 228 -26.82 51.99 39.46
CA GLN A 228 -27.02 53.09 38.51
C GLN A 228 -27.75 52.74 37.21
N VAL A 229 -28.46 51.62 37.14
CA VAL A 229 -29.25 51.28 35.95
C VAL A 229 -30.74 51.39 36.23
N LYS A 230 -31.34 52.54 35.88
CA LYS A 230 -32.79 52.62 35.63
C LYS A 230 -33.12 51.60 34.52
N PRO A 231 -34.26 50.88 34.57
CA PRO A 231 -34.58 49.88 33.56
C PRO A 231 -34.84 50.57 32.22
N ALA A 232 -33.84 50.57 31.34
CA ALA A 232 -34.06 50.77 29.92
C ALA A 232 -34.58 49.44 29.36
N VAL A 233 -35.69 49.55 28.62
CA VAL A 233 -36.46 48.51 27.93
C VAL A 233 -35.61 47.33 27.46
N ASN A 234 -36.12 46.11 27.66
CA ASN A 234 -35.47 44.88 27.20
C ASN A 234 -35.15 44.95 25.69
N PRO A 235 -33.93 44.62 25.26
CA PRO A 235 -33.57 44.64 23.84
C PRO A 235 -34.26 43.54 23.01
N PHE A 236 -35.00 42.62 23.65
CA PHE A 236 -35.80 41.58 22.99
C PHE A 236 -37.24 42.03 22.64
N ASP A 237 -37.68 43.21 23.10
CA ASP A 237 -39.00 43.76 22.77
C ASP A 237 -39.00 44.54 21.43
N GLN A 238 -37.86 44.62 20.75
CA GLN A 238 -37.78 45.15 19.38
C GLN A 238 -38.02 44.02 18.38
N LEU A 239 -39.29 43.81 18.03
CA LEU A 239 -39.65 43.05 16.82
C LEU A 239 -39.07 43.78 15.59
N PRO A 240 -38.19 43.16 14.78
CA PRO A 240 -37.98 43.63 13.43
C PRO A 240 -39.25 43.34 12.62
N ALA A 241 -39.94 44.40 12.20
CA ALA A 241 -41.02 44.31 11.21
C ALA A 241 -40.41 44.08 9.82
N SER A 242 -39.87 42.87 9.58
CA SER A 242 -39.68 42.22 8.26
C SER A 242 -38.74 41.03 8.40
N ASN A 243 -39.16 39.87 7.88
CA ASN A 243 -38.30 38.72 7.69
C ASN A 243 -37.26 39.03 6.59
N PRO A 244 -35.96 38.78 6.82
CA PRO A 244 -34.93 38.98 5.80
C PRO A 244 -34.94 37.89 4.70
N PHE A 245 -35.84 36.91 4.78
CA PHE A 245 -36.01 35.83 3.80
C PHE A 245 -37.07 36.12 2.72
N ASP A 246 -37.78 37.25 2.78
CA ASP A 246 -38.82 37.59 1.80
C ASP A 246 -38.31 38.43 0.61
N GLN A 247 -37.00 38.61 0.46
CA GLN A 247 -36.43 39.20 -0.76
C GLN A 247 -36.03 38.09 -1.74
N VAL A 248 -37.00 37.64 -2.52
CA VAL A 248 -36.76 36.86 -3.74
C VAL A 248 -36.50 37.86 -4.89
N PRO A 249 -35.30 37.93 -5.47
CA PRO A 249 -35.16 38.49 -6.80
C PRO A 249 -35.72 37.47 -7.80
N ALA A 250 -36.70 37.88 -8.59
CA ALA A 250 -37.10 37.14 -9.78
C ALA A 250 -35.92 37.11 -10.77
N SER A 251 -35.12 36.05 -10.72
CA SER A 251 -34.11 35.73 -11.73
C SER A 251 -33.99 34.21 -11.82
N GLY A 252 -34.13 33.69 -13.04
CA GLY A 252 -34.52 32.32 -13.33
C GLY A 252 -33.56 31.21 -12.91
N ASN A 253 -34.13 30.01 -12.86
CA ASN A 253 -33.44 28.74 -12.67
C ASN A 253 -32.33 28.55 -13.73
N PRO A 254 -31.07 28.30 -13.34
CA PRO A 254 -29.99 27.98 -14.29
C PRO A 254 -29.95 26.50 -14.70
N PHE A 255 -30.96 25.69 -14.32
CA PHE A 255 -30.99 24.23 -14.58
C PHE A 255 -32.19 23.75 -15.40
N GLU A 256 -33.01 24.66 -15.95
CA GLU A 256 -34.09 24.30 -16.86
C GLU A 256 -33.69 24.45 -18.33
N GLN A 257 -32.70 23.67 -18.77
CA GLN A 257 -32.62 23.30 -20.19
C GLN A 257 -31.89 21.97 -20.37
N ALA A 258 -32.64 20.86 -20.27
CA ALA A 258 -32.29 19.61 -20.92
C ALA A 258 -33.53 18.71 -20.99
N THR A 259 -34.27 18.78 -22.09
CA THR A 259 -35.15 17.68 -22.50
C THR A 259 -34.30 16.54 -23.08
N PRO A 260 -34.64 15.26 -22.82
CA PRO A 260 -33.89 14.15 -23.37
C PRO A 260 -34.33 13.89 -24.82
N THR A 261 -33.40 13.99 -25.76
CA THR A 261 -33.54 13.38 -27.09
C THR A 261 -32.34 12.44 -27.29
N PRO A 262 -32.53 11.15 -27.59
CA PRO A 262 -31.41 10.26 -27.86
C PRO A 262 -30.96 10.49 -29.31
N ALA A 263 -29.90 11.26 -29.50
CA ALA A 263 -29.22 11.34 -30.78
C ALA A 263 -27.89 10.58 -30.67
N ASN A 264 -27.84 9.42 -31.32
CA ASN A 264 -26.60 8.67 -31.55
C ASN A 264 -25.64 9.52 -32.41
N PRO A 265 -24.35 9.61 -32.06
CA PRO A 265 -23.38 10.42 -32.82
C PRO A 265 -22.87 9.73 -34.11
N PHE A 266 -23.55 8.69 -34.61
CA PHE A 266 -23.11 7.91 -35.77
C PHE A 266 -24.03 7.96 -37.01
N ASP A 267 -25.12 8.73 -36.98
CA ASP A 267 -26.11 8.76 -38.08
C ASP A 267 -25.89 9.87 -39.12
N THR A 268 -24.65 10.04 -39.59
CA THR A 268 -24.37 10.78 -40.83
C THR A 268 -23.32 10.08 -41.67
N ALA A 269 -23.74 9.04 -42.40
CA ALA A 269 -23.44 8.88 -43.83
C ALA A 269 -23.89 7.49 -44.33
N SER A 270 -24.93 7.48 -45.17
CA SER A 270 -25.14 6.48 -46.22
C SER A 270 -26.21 7.03 -47.17
N PRO A 271 -26.14 6.80 -48.51
CA PRO A 271 -26.15 5.41 -49.01
C PRO A 271 -25.32 5.09 -50.28
N THR A 272 -24.66 3.91 -50.24
CA THR A 272 -24.51 2.85 -51.29
C THR A 272 -23.78 3.12 -52.62
N PRO A 273 -23.38 2.10 -53.43
CA PRO A 273 -23.41 0.63 -53.23
C PRO A 273 -22.09 -0.14 -53.56
N LYS A 274 -22.02 -1.39 -53.10
CA LYS A 274 -21.34 -2.57 -53.71
C LYS A 274 -19.88 -2.46 -54.18
N GLU A 275 -19.01 -3.17 -53.47
CA GLU A 275 -17.90 -4.02 -53.98
C GLU A 275 -17.30 -4.71 -52.74
N GLY A 276 -17.36 -6.03 -52.60
CA GLY A 276 -16.43 -6.95 -53.25
C GLY A 276 -15.30 -7.29 -52.27
N ASN A 277 -15.31 -8.49 -51.69
CA ASN A 277 -14.29 -8.98 -50.75
C ASN A 277 -12.91 -9.06 -51.47
N PRO A 278 -11.81 -8.53 -50.90
CA PRO A 278 -10.53 -8.39 -51.62
C PRO A 278 -9.70 -9.69 -51.73
N PHE A 279 -10.29 -10.84 -51.43
CA PHE A 279 -9.59 -12.15 -51.41
C PHE A 279 -10.06 -13.14 -52.47
N ASP A 280 -10.99 -12.76 -53.34
CA ASP A 280 -11.42 -13.59 -54.47
C ASP A 280 -10.85 -13.01 -55.77
N HIS A 281 -10.08 -13.82 -56.51
CA HIS A 281 -9.32 -13.60 -57.77
C HIS A 281 -7.79 -13.63 -57.54
N VAL A 282 -6.97 -14.57 -58.04
CA VAL A 282 -7.10 -15.55 -59.15
C VAL A 282 -6.10 -16.70 -58.94
N SER A 283 -6.48 -17.91 -59.35
CA SER A 283 -5.64 -19.09 -59.55
C SER A 283 -4.73 -18.98 -60.80
N GLU A 284 -3.59 -19.69 -60.75
CA GLU A 284 -2.87 -20.34 -61.88
C GLU A 284 -2.27 -19.50 -63.03
N LEU A 285 -0.92 -19.44 -63.12
CA LEU A 285 -0.09 -20.13 -64.13
C LEU A 285 1.34 -19.55 -64.30
N LYS A 286 2.29 -20.48 -64.46
CA LYS A 286 3.57 -20.42 -65.22
C LYS A 286 4.86 -19.89 -64.56
N LYS A 287 5.82 -20.82 -64.46
CA LYS A 287 7.28 -20.62 -64.42
C LYS A 287 7.77 -19.62 -65.48
N PRO A 288 8.90 -18.94 -65.21
CA PRO A 288 10.08 -19.21 -66.02
C PRO A 288 11.38 -19.40 -65.23
N SER A 289 12.34 -19.97 -65.95
CA SER A 289 13.71 -20.34 -65.61
C SER A 289 14.67 -19.13 -65.59
N GLY A 290 15.69 -19.15 -64.73
CA GLY A 290 17.03 -18.63 -65.06
C GLY A 290 17.66 -17.54 -64.16
N SER A 291 18.47 -17.98 -63.19
CA SER A 291 19.74 -17.37 -62.68
C SER A 291 19.73 -16.04 -61.88
N PRO A 292 20.77 -15.78 -61.06
CA PRO A 292 21.27 -16.56 -59.93
C PRO A 292 21.11 -15.81 -58.58
N VAL A 293 21.21 -16.58 -57.50
CA VAL A 293 21.02 -16.24 -56.09
C VAL A 293 21.88 -15.05 -55.65
N GLU A 294 21.21 -13.99 -55.18
CA GLU A 294 21.83 -12.92 -54.40
C GLU A 294 22.04 -13.45 -52.96
N ALA A 295 23.30 -13.46 -52.54
CA ALA A 295 23.74 -14.06 -51.28
C ALA A 295 23.20 -13.30 -50.05
N ASN A 296 22.82 -14.07 -49.03
CA ASN A 296 22.47 -13.54 -47.71
C ASN A 296 23.66 -12.76 -47.11
N PRO A 297 23.44 -11.56 -46.55
CA PRO A 297 24.49 -10.74 -45.97
C PRO A 297 24.97 -11.22 -44.58
N PHE A 298 24.55 -12.40 -44.13
CA PHE A 298 24.86 -12.96 -42.80
C PHE A 298 25.82 -14.16 -42.81
N ASP A 299 26.29 -14.61 -43.98
CA ASP A 299 27.16 -15.80 -44.09
C ASP A 299 28.66 -15.54 -43.90
N ASN A 300 29.05 -14.39 -43.34
CA ASN A 300 30.45 -14.11 -43.01
C ASN A 300 30.76 -14.41 -41.53
N VAL A 301 30.72 -15.69 -41.17
CA VAL A 301 31.32 -16.16 -39.91
C VAL A 301 32.80 -16.40 -40.15
N SER A 302 33.60 -15.41 -39.80
CA SER A 302 35.05 -15.53 -39.71
C SER A 302 35.44 -16.65 -38.74
N LYS A 303 36.31 -17.52 -39.25
CA LYS A 303 37.02 -18.57 -38.51
C LYS A 303 37.85 -18.01 -37.36
N GLU A 304 37.90 -18.83 -36.31
CA GLU A 304 39.00 -19.03 -35.36
C GLU A 304 39.36 -17.87 -34.41
N LYS A 305 38.76 -17.93 -33.21
CA LYS A 305 39.37 -17.46 -31.96
C LYS A 305 39.54 -18.68 -31.04
N PRO A 306 40.72 -18.95 -30.47
CA PRO A 306 40.90 -20.10 -29.58
C PRO A 306 40.04 -19.94 -28.33
N LYS A 307 39.40 -21.03 -27.90
CA LYS A 307 38.69 -21.13 -26.62
C LYS A 307 39.65 -20.74 -25.50
N GLU A 308 39.34 -19.66 -24.80
CA GLU A 308 39.85 -19.44 -23.45
C GLU A 308 39.45 -20.65 -22.60
N ALA A 309 40.44 -21.35 -22.05
CA ALA A 309 40.22 -22.48 -21.17
C ALA A 309 39.49 -22.00 -19.91
N ASN A 310 38.44 -22.70 -19.50
CA ASN A 310 37.76 -22.43 -18.25
C ASN A 310 38.76 -22.62 -17.09
N PRO A 311 38.98 -21.62 -16.21
CA PRO A 311 39.93 -21.73 -15.10
C PRO A 311 39.49 -22.72 -14.01
N PHE A 312 38.30 -23.33 -14.15
CA PHE A 312 37.72 -24.28 -13.22
C PHE A 312 37.73 -25.73 -13.72
N GLU A 313 38.19 -26.00 -14.95
CA GLU A 313 38.20 -27.38 -15.49
C GLU A 313 39.19 -28.31 -14.78
N ASN A 314 40.16 -27.76 -14.02
CA ASN A 314 41.17 -28.53 -13.29
C ASN A 314 41.09 -28.38 -11.76
N MET A 315 39.99 -27.88 -11.20
CA MET A 315 39.82 -27.90 -9.74
C MET A 315 39.33 -29.29 -9.30
N PRO A 316 40.05 -30.00 -8.41
CA PRO A 316 39.54 -31.23 -7.84
C PRO A 316 38.25 -30.94 -7.08
N LEU A 317 37.18 -31.69 -7.41
CA LEU A 317 35.93 -31.64 -6.67
C LEU A 317 36.24 -31.98 -5.20
N PRO A 318 35.79 -31.17 -4.22
CA PRO A 318 35.88 -31.56 -2.82
C PRO A 318 35.14 -32.89 -2.65
N GLY A 319 35.84 -33.89 -2.11
CA GLY A 319 35.32 -35.23 -1.90
C GLY A 319 34.02 -35.23 -1.09
N ASN A 320 33.17 -36.22 -1.37
CA ASN A 320 31.88 -36.40 -0.72
C ASN A 320 32.05 -36.50 0.80
N PRO A 321 31.44 -35.61 1.62
CA PRO A 321 31.64 -35.60 3.07
C PRO A 321 30.98 -36.80 3.79
N PHE A 322 30.32 -37.71 3.05
CA PHE A 322 29.63 -38.87 3.58
C PHE A 322 30.40 -40.20 3.46
N ASP A 323 31.62 -40.20 2.90
CA ASP A 323 32.43 -41.43 2.77
C ASP A 323 33.22 -41.80 4.05
N ALA A 324 33.05 -41.04 5.15
CA ALA A 324 33.65 -41.34 6.44
C ALA A 324 32.60 -41.89 7.44
N ILE A 325 32.07 -43.07 7.16
CA ILE A 325 31.40 -43.89 8.18
C ILE A 325 32.15 -45.22 8.28
N PRO A 326 32.87 -45.49 9.39
CA PRO A 326 33.41 -46.82 9.66
C PRO A 326 32.25 -47.81 9.78
N LYS A 327 32.31 -48.90 9.02
CA LYS A 327 31.45 -50.07 9.26
C LYS A 327 31.99 -50.78 10.50
N GLU A 328 31.21 -50.82 11.57
CA GLU A 328 31.25 -51.92 12.56
C GLU A 328 30.24 -52.99 12.19
#